data_AF-A0AAU5MM00-F1
#
_entry.id   AF-A0AAU5MM00-F1
#
_cell.length_a   1.000
_cell.length_b   1.000
_cell.length_c   1.000
_cell.angle_alpha   90.00
_cell.angle_beta   90.00
_cell.angle_gamma   90.00
#
_symmetry.space_group_name_H-M   'P 1'
#
loop_
_entity.id
_entity.type
_entity.pdbx_description
1 polymer ?
#
loop_
_entity_poly.entity_id
_entity_poly.type
_entity_poly.pdbx_seq_one_letter_code
_entity_poly.pdbx_strand_id
1 'polypeptide(L)'
;MTTFCSLVVTLALLTPANAQPVASYACRANTKFGQHTLSLRQAVNATAPATVRPNTRFTLAVDLQPGTLPSEVKGFRLQEVRDLALRIPVPANTSYVSAKLSGGSGLNSTPSVQLDGSTVLVQVAGPIPGGASFQLPALSVRLKSGRAGTAIETKLKGTSYDDPGLTLQAKIKWKFLTTTAPVACYPDPNPALTTTSIR
;
A
#
# COMPACT_ATOMS: atom_id res chain seq x y z
N MET A 1 -35.66 -56.17 11.13
CA MET A 1 -34.30 -55.61 10.98
C MET A 1 -34.45 -54.27 10.28
N THR A 2 -34.38 -53.18 11.04
CA THR A 2 -34.51 -51.80 10.54
C THR A 2 -33.15 -51.11 10.72
N THR A 3 -32.46 -50.87 9.60
CA THR A 3 -31.12 -50.29 9.56
C THR A 3 -31.25 -48.76 9.59
N PHE A 4 -30.80 -48.13 10.68
CA PHE A 4 -30.67 -46.68 10.78
C PHE A 4 -29.41 -46.22 10.04
N CYS A 5 -29.59 -45.46 8.96
CA CYS A 5 -28.51 -44.80 8.25
C CYS A 5 -28.23 -43.45 8.93
N SER A 6 -27.11 -43.34 9.66
CA SER A 6 -26.67 -42.09 10.28
C SER A 6 -26.07 -41.16 9.23
N LEU A 7 -26.68 -39.98 9.05
CA LEU A 7 -26.17 -38.89 8.24
C LEU A 7 -25.15 -38.09 9.06
N VAL A 8 -23.86 -38.27 8.80
CA VAL A 8 -22.80 -37.44 9.39
C VAL A 8 -22.75 -36.13 8.61
N VAL A 9 -23.21 -35.05 9.23
CA VAL A 9 -23.05 -33.68 8.71
C VAL A 9 -21.62 -33.23 9.03
N THR A 10 -20.73 -33.26 8.05
CA THR A 10 -19.42 -32.62 8.10
C THR A 10 -19.59 -31.10 8.03
N LEU A 11 -19.53 -30.44 9.19
CA LEU A 11 -19.42 -28.98 9.27
C LEU A 11 -18.05 -28.55 8.71
N ALA A 12 -18.01 -28.11 7.45
CA ALA A 12 -16.86 -27.41 6.91
C ALA A 12 -16.69 -26.08 7.66
N LEU A 13 -15.66 -25.97 8.49
CA LEU A 13 -15.23 -24.72 9.10
C LEU A 13 -14.87 -23.75 7.97
N LEU A 14 -15.80 -22.85 7.62
CA LEU A 14 -15.51 -21.65 6.85
C LEU A 14 -14.49 -20.86 7.68
N THR A 15 -13.21 -20.98 7.34
CA THR A 15 -12.18 -20.06 7.83
C THR A 15 -12.68 -18.64 7.57
N PRO A 16 -12.65 -17.73 8.56
CA PRO A 16 -13.00 -16.35 8.28
C PRO A 16 -12.08 -15.89 7.15
N ALA A 17 -12.68 -15.47 6.04
CA ALA A 17 -11.96 -14.71 5.04
C ALA A 17 -11.38 -13.51 5.81
N ASN A 18 -10.07 -13.53 6.05
CA ASN A 18 -9.38 -12.40 6.66
C ASN A 18 -9.78 -11.17 5.86
N ALA A 19 -10.58 -10.29 6.46
CA ALA A 19 -10.88 -9.00 5.88
C ALA A 19 -9.53 -8.31 5.70
N GLN A 20 -9.04 -8.26 4.46
CA GLN A 20 -7.75 -7.68 4.17
C GLN A 20 -7.77 -6.23 4.66
N PRO A 21 -6.73 -5.77 5.39
CA PRO A 21 -6.72 -4.41 5.89
C PRO A 21 -6.79 -3.44 4.70
N VAL A 22 -7.88 -2.66 4.64
CA VAL A 22 -8.03 -1.60 3.65
C VAL A 22 -7.38 -0.35 4.22
N ALA A 23 -6.26 0.07 3.64
CA ALA A 23 -5.70 1.38 3.95
C ALA A 23 -6.57 2.46 3.30
N SER A 24 -7.11 3.36 4.12
CA SER A 24 -7.77 4.57 3.64
C SER A 24 -6.74 5.69 3.64
N TYR A 25 -6.58 6.35 2.49
CA TYR A 25 -5.71 7.49 2.32
C TYR A 25 -6.54 8.76 2.14
N ALA A 26 -6.26 9.77 2.96
CA ALA A 26 -6.71 11.12 2.76
C ALA A 26 -5.75 11.81 1.78
N CYS A 27 -6.26 12.20 0.61
CA CYS A 27 -5.48 12.75 -0.49
C CYS A 27 -5.90 14.21 -0.77
N ARG A 28 -4.94 15.08 -1.03
CA ARG A 28 -5.15 16.47 -1.44
C ARG A 28 -4.48 16.71 -2.78
N ALA A 29 -5.29 17.00 -3.79
CA ALA A 29 -4.83 17.47 -5.09
C ALA A 29 -4.81 18.99 -5.09
N ASN A 30 -3.64 19.58 -5.35
CA ASN A 30 -3.51 21.02 -5.52
C ASN A 30 -3.54 21.33 -7.01
N THR A 31 -4.66 21.87 -7.51
CA THR A 31 -4.82 22.21 -8.92
C THR A 31 -4.70 23.72 -9.09
N LYS A 32 -4.45 24.18 -10.33
CA LYS A 32 -4.53 25.61 -10.67
C LYS A 32 -5.94 26.20 -10.46
N PHE A 33 -6.96 25.37 -10.28
CA PHE A 33 -8.36 25.76 -10.08
C PHE A 33 -8.79 25.69 -8.60
N GLY A 34 -7.89 25.31 -7.70
CA GLY A 34 -8.16 25.16 -6.27
C GLY A 34 -7.68 23.82 -5.71
N GLN A 35 -7.78 23.71 -4.39
CA GLN A 35 -7.45 22.49 -3.66
C GLN A 35 -8.67 21.58 -3.58
N HIS A 36 -8.44 20.29 -3.87
CA HIS A 36 -9.48 19.27 -3.78
C HIS A 36 -9.01 18.13 -2.91
N THR A 37 -9.79 17.81 -1.87
CA THR A 37 -9.61 16.60 -1.07
C THR A 37 -10.37 15.44 -1.68
N LEU A 38 -9.76 14.26 -1.66
CA LEU A 38 -10.30 12.99 -2.13
C LEU A 38 -9.87 11.89 -1.17
N SER A 39 -10.68 10.85 -1.04
CA SER A 39 -10.34 9.67 -0.26
C SER A 39 -10.01 8.53 -1.21
N LEU A 40 -8.82 7.95 -1.07
CA LEU A 40 -8.38 6.79 -1.82
C LEU A 40 -8.40 5.57 -0.91
N ARG A 41 -9.16 4.54 -1.26
CA ARG A 41 -9.11 3.26 -0.57
C ARG A 41 -8.25 2.30 -1.36
N GLN A 42 -7.26 1.73 -0.69
CA GLN A 42 -6.37 0.74 -1.29
C GLN A 42 -6.34 -0.49 -0.39
N ALA A 43 -6.72 -1.63 -0.93
CA ALA A 43 -6.57 -2.89 -0.20
C ALA A 43 -5.08 -3.23 -0.12
N VAL A 44 -4.57 -3.35 1.11
CA VAL A 44 -3.18 -3.63 1.40
C VAL A 44 -3.11 -4.97 2.09
N ASN A 45 -2.33 -5.89 1.54
CA ASN A 45 -2.03 -7.16 2.18
C ASN A 45 -0.58 -7.10 2.68
N ALA A 46 -0.43 -6.88 3.98
CA ALA A 46 0.88 -6.94 4.62
C ALA A 46 1.05 -8.30 5.32
N THR A 47 2.21 -8.91 5.16
CA THR A 47 2.55 -10.19 5.78
C THR A 47 3.91 -10.10 6.44
N ALA A 48 3.97 -10.49 7.71
CA ALA A 48 5.20 -10.63 8.47
C ALA A 48 5.05 -11.81 9.44
N PRO A 49 6.14 -12.47 9.87
CA PRO A 49 6.07 -13.50 10.89
C PRO A 49 5.48 -12.94 12.18
N ALA A 50 4.62 -13.70 12.87
CA ALA A 50 4.06 -13.26 14.16
C ALA A 50 5.14 -13.11 15.25
N THR A 51 6.19 -13.93 15.17
CA THR A 51 7.30 -13.95 16.13
C THR A 51 8.63 -14.12 15.40
N VAL A 52 9.67 -13.43 15.85
CA VAL A 52 11.05 -13.57 15.35
C VAL A 52 12.03 -13.61 16.51
N ARG A 53 13.12 -14.36 16.36
CA ARG A 53 14.20 -14.36 17.35
C ARG A 53 14.96 -13.02 17.32
N PRO A 54 15.57 -12.59 18.43
CA PRO A 54 16.42 -11.40 18.44
C PRO A 54 17.58 -11.52 17.45
N ASN A 55 17.99 -10.40 16.83
CA ASN A 55 19.11 -10.33 15.88
C ASN A 55 18.99 -11.24 14.65
N THR A 56 17.79 -11.73 14.31
CA THR A 56 17.57 -12.60 13.15
C THR A 56 16.99 -11.83 11.97
N ARG A 57 17.24 -12.35 10.76
CA ARG A 57 16.71 -11.76 9.53
C ARG A 57 15.32 -12.32 9.26
N PHE A 58 14.38 -11.46 8.93
CA PHE A 58 13.04 -11.83 8.51
C PHE A 58 12.60 -10.97 7.33
N THR A 59 11.52 -11.38 6.67
CA THR A 59 10.96 -10.67 5.52
C THR A 59 9.59 -10.15 5.88
N LEU A 60 9.35 -8.90 5.52
CA LEU A 60 8.08 -8.21 5.57
C LEU A 60 7.65 -7.97 4.12
N ALA A 61 6.47 -8.47 3.77
CA ALA A 61 5.90 -8.29 2.44
C ALA A 61 4.71 -7.33 2.54
N VAL A 62 4.62 -6.38 1.62
CA VAL A 62 3.47 -5.49 1.44
C VAL A 62 3.04 -5.61 -0.01
N ASP A 63 1.87 -6.20 -0.22
CA ASP A 63 1.23 -6.34 -1.51
C ASP A 63 0.03 -5.41 -1.60
N LEU A 64 -0.10 -4.71 -2.72
CA LEU A 64 -1.17 -3.76 -2.97
C LEU A 64 -2.07 -4.40 -4.02
N GLN A 65 -3.34 -4.61 -3.66
CA GLN A 65 -4.28 -5.23 -4.57
C GLN A 65 -4.48 -4.38 -5.84
N PRO A 66 -4.83 -5.01 -6.97
CA PRO A 66 -5.18 -4.29 -8.18
C PRO A 66 -6.23 -3.22 -7.91
N GLY A 67 -6.00 -2.04 -8.45
CA GLY A 67 -6.91 -0.90 -8.38
C GLY A 67 -7.28 -0.42 -9.78
N THR A 68 -8.27 0.45 -9.84
CA THR A 68 -8.64 1.14 -11.08
C THR A 68 -8.58 2.63 -10.83
N LEU A 69 -7.90 3.36 -11.70
CA LEU A 69 -7.94 4.82 -11.66
C LEU A 69 -9.28 5.30 -12.23
N PRO A 70 -9.99 6.22 -11.57
CA PRO A 70 -11.18 6.81 -12.16
C PRO A 70 -10.80 7.60 -13.42
N SER A 71 -11.60 7.50 -14.48
CA SER A 71 -11.44 8.32 -15.69
C SER A 71 -11.79 9.79 -15.44
N GLU A 72 -12.52 10.07 -14.37
CA GLU A 72 -12.97 11.40 -14.00
C GLU A 72 -12.95 11.61 -12.49
N VAL A 73 -12.49 12.77 -12.05
CA VAL A 73 -12.47 13.18 -10.63
C VAL A 73 -13.13 14.54 -10.53
N LYS A 74 -14.32 14.61 -9.90
CA LYS A 74 -15.07 15.85 -9.64
C LYS A 74 -15.26 16.75 -10.90
N GLY A 75 -15.60 16.17 -12.06
CA GLY A 75 -15.80 16.94 -13.30
C GLY A 75 -14.54 17.13 -14.15
N PHE A 76 -13.37 16.69 -13.67
CA PHE A 76 -12.10 16.76 -14.39
C PHE A 76 -11.75 15.39 -14.97
N ARG A 77 -11.47 15.30 -16.28
CA ARG A 77 -11.01 14.06 -16.89
C ARG A 77 -9.58 13.78 -16.45
N LEU A 78 -9.36 12.67 -15.74
CA LEU A 78 -8.03 12.20 -15.41
C LEU A 78 -7.43 11.57 -16.67
N GLN A 79 -6.38 12.18 -17.21
CA GLN A 79 -5.67 11.63 -18.37
C GLN A 79 -4.69 10.55 -17.93
N GLU A 80 -3.87 10.88 -16.94
CA GLU A 80 -2.80 10.00 -16.48
C GLU A 80 -2.31 10.39 -15.08
N VAL A 81 -1.72 9.43 -14.40
CA VAL A 81 -0.96 9.59 -13.17
C VAL A 81 0.50 9.23 -13.43
N ARG A 82 1.42 10.06 -12.96
CA ARG A 82 2.87 9.88 -13.10
C ARG A 82 3.57 10.22 -11.80
N ASP A 83 4.85 9.84 -11.71
CA ASP A 83 5.73 10.15 -10.57
C ASP A 83 5.13 9.72 -9.23
N LEU A 84 4.56 8.51 -9.18
CA LEU A 84 4.04 7.95 -7.95
C LEU A 84 5.21 7.56 -7.05
N ALA A 85 5.20 8.08 -5.84
CA ALA A 85 6.19 7.81 -4.81
C ALA A 85 5.47 7.38 -3.53
N LEU A 86 5.65 6.11 -3.16
CA LEU A 86 5.13 5.53 -1.93
C LEU A 86 6.28 5.41 -0.92
N ARG A 87 6.07 5.95 0.27
CA ARG A 87 7.02 5.96 1.38
C ARG A 87 6.56 4.96 2.43
N ILE A 88 7.46 4.07 2.81
CA ILE A 88 7.19 3.04 3.84
C ILE A 88 8.30 3.15 4.89
N PRO A 89 7.98 3.50 6.14
CA PRO A 89 8.99 3.66 7.17
C PRO A 89 9.55 2.29 7.54
N VAL A 90 10.87 2.22 7.77
CA VAL A 90 11.47 1.04 8.38
C VAL A 90 10.97 0.96 9.83
N PRO A 91 10.35 -0.17 10.24
CA PRO A 91 9.83 -0.31 11.59
C PRO A 91 10.90 -0.07 12.67
N ALA A 92 10.51 0.54 13.79
CA ALA A 92 11.36 0.64 14.96
C ALA A 92 11.77 -0.77 15.45
N ASN A 93 12.89 -0.85 16.18
CA ASN A 93 13.48 -2.12 16.64
C ASN A 93 13.88 -3.06 15.49
N THR A 94 14.12 -2.52 14.29
CA THR A 94 14.66 -3.27 13.16
C THR A 94 15.78 -2.51 12.47
N SER A 95 16.59 -3.24 11.71
CA SER A 95 17.57 -2.66 10.79
C SER A 95 17.28 -3.11 9.37
N TYR A 96 17.27 -2.17 8.42
CA TYR A 96 17.09 -2.47 7.01
C TYR A 96 18.25 -3.32 6.47
N VAL A 97 17.92 -4.34 5.68
CA VAL A 97 18.90 -5.16 4.96
C VAL A 97 18.82 -4.89 3.46
N SER A 98 17.62 -5.08 2.89
CA SER A 98 17.39 -4.95 1.45
C SER A 98 15.90 -4.89 1.16
N ALA A 99 15.50 -4.24 0.07
CA ALA A 99 14.15 -4.28 -0.46
C ALA A 99 14.16 -4.85 -1.88
N LYS A 100 13.08 -5.55 -2.25
CA LYS A 100 12.84 -6.04 -3.60
C LYS A 100 11.41 -5.76 -4.00
N LEU A 101 11.22 -5.45 -5.28
CA LEU A 101 9.92 -5.33 -5.90
C LEU A 101 9.66 -6.56 -6.77
N SER A 102 8.43 -7.03 -6.80
CA SER A 102 8.00 -8.15 -7.62
C SER A 102 6.59 -7.95 -8.15
N GLY A 103 6.31 -8.41 -9.37
CA GLY A 103 5.02 -8.24 -10.01
C GLY A 103 4.77 -6.79 -10.45
N GLY A 104 3.50 -6.36 -10.37
CA GLY A 104 3.03 -5.09 -10.89
C GLY A 104 2.59 -5.17 -12.35
N SER A 105 1.54 -4.43 -12.71
CA SER A 105 0.95 -4.42 -14.05
C SER A 105 0.25 -3.09 -14.34
N GLY A 106 0.12 -2.73 -15.63
CA GLY A 106 -0.55 -1.49 -16.04
C GLY A 106 0.18 -0.19 -15.65
N LEU A 107 1.46 -0.27 -15.25
CA LEU A 107 2.24 0.88 -14.77
C LEU A 107 2.95 1.67 -15.88
N ASN A 108 3.03 1.10 -17.09
CA ASN A 108 3.76 1.63 -18.26
C ASN A 108 5.19 2.13 -17.95
N SER A 109 5.81 1.57 -16.92
CA SER A 109 7.13 1.92 -16.42
C SER A 109 7.67 0.81 -15.54
N THR A 110 8.98 0.79 -15.34
CA THR A 110 9.62 -0.12 -14.39
C THR A 110 9.66 0.55 -13.01
N PRO A 111 9.01 -0.03 -11.99
CA PRO A 111 9.06 0.53 -10.65
C PRO A 111 10.44 0.32 -10.03
N SER A 112 10.89 1.27 -9.21
CA SER A 112 12.17 1.21 -8.50
C SER A 112 11.95 1.32 -6.99
N VAL A 113 12.88 0.78 -6.21
CA VAL A 113 12.89 0.89 -4.75
C VAL A 113 14.24 1.35 -4.26
N GLN A 114 14.25 2.32 -3.36
CA GLN A 114 15.45 2.89 -2.76
C GLN A 114 15.23 3.14 -1.28
N LEU A 115 16.30 3.18 -0.50
CA LEU A 115 16.25 3.59 0.90
C LEU A 115 16.63 5.07 0.99
N ASP A 116 15.71 5.89 1.49
CA ASP A 116 15.89 7.31 1.78
C ASP A 116 15.88 7.51 3.31
N GLY A 117 17.07 7.59 3.90
CA GLY A 117 17.25 7.61 5.36
C GLY A 117 16.68 6.35 6.03
N SER A 118 15.61 6.51 6.81
CA SER A 118 14.89 5.42 7.49
C SER A 118 13.59 5.01 6.78
N THR A 119 13.40 5.45 5.53
CA THR A 119 12.17 5.21 4.75
C THR A 119 12.50 4.51 3.44
N VAL A 120 11.80 3.42 3.16
CA VAL A 120 11.84 2.75 1.86
C VAL A 120 10.93 3.53 0.90
N LEU A 121 11.52 4.09 -0.15
CA LEU A 121 10.84 4.83 -1.20
C LEU A 121 10.63 3.91 -2.41
N VAL A 122 9.38 3.66 -2.76
CA VAL A 122 8.97 2.95 -3.98
C VAL A 122 8.50 3.98 -5.00
N GLN A 123 9.16 4.03 -6.15
CA GLN A 123 8.86 4.98 -7.22
C GLN A 123 8.29 4.26 -8.45
N VAL A 124 7.27 4.86 -9.05
CA VAL A 124 6.68 4.43 -10.31
C VAL A 124 6.54 5.67 -11.19
N ALA A 125 7.35 5.75 -12.24
CA ALA A 125 7.37 6.93 -13.12
C ALA A 125 6.03 7.12 -13.86
N GLY A 126 5.33 6.03 -14.18
CA GLY A 126 4.17 6.08 -15.06
C GLY A 126 4.58 6.31 -16.52
N PRO A 127 3.65 6.73 -17.40
CA PRO A 127 2.29 7.21 -17.11
C PRO A 127 1.25 6.09 -16.99
N ILE A 128 0.43 6.14 -15.94
CA ILE A 128 -0.73 5.26 -15.75
C ILE A 128 -1.98 5.99 -16.27
N PRO A 129 -2.65 5.50 -17.33
CA PRO A 129 -3.80 6.20 -17.90
C PRO A 129 -4.99 6.23 -16.93
N GLY A 130 -5.75 7.32 -16.93
CA GLY A 130 -7.02 7.40 -16.21
C GLY A 130 -8.04 6.42 -16.81
N GLY A 131 -8.81 5.74 -15.96
CA GLY A 131 -9.70 4.65 -16.37
C GLY A 131 -9.00 3.29 -16.51
N ALA A 132 -7.67 3.22 -16.42
CA ALA A 132 -6.95 1.96 -16.50
C ALA A 132 -6.95 1.21 -15.16
N SER A 133 -6.98 -0.11 -15.25
CA SER A 133 -6.61 -0.99 -14.13
C SER A 133 -5.11 -1.05 -14.00
N PHE A 134 -4.62 -0.95 -12.77
CA PHE A 134 -3.20 -1.00 -12.44
C PHE A 134 -2.99 -1.84 -11.19
N GLN A 135 -1.82 -2.46 -11.10
CA GLN A 135 -1.37 -3.13 -9.90
C GLN A 135 0.03 -2.64 -9.58
N LEU A 136 0.22 -2.11 -8.38
CA LEU A 136 1.54 -1.73 -7.89
C LEU A 136 2.35 -3.00 -7.58
N PRO A 137 3.69 -2.96 -7.70
CA PRO A 137 4.51 -4.10 -7.36
C PRO A 137 4.39 -4.44 -5.87
N ALA A 138 4.44 -5.73 -5.55
CA ALA A 138 4.58 -6.17 -4.17
C ALA A 138 6.00 -5.83 -3.68
N LEU A 139 6.09 -5.21 -2.50
CA LEU A 139 7.33 -4.87 -1.84
C LEU A 139 7.70 -5.95 -0.83
N SER A 140 8.88 -6.54 -0.97
CA SER A 140 9.48 -7.42 0.03
C SER A 140 10.68 -6.73 0.68
N VAL A 141 10.55 -6.35 1.94
CA VAL A 141 11.62 -5.77 2.74
C VAL A 141 12.22 -6.82 3.65
N ARG A 142 13.52 -7.05 3.52
CA ARG A 142 14.29 -7.88 4.44
C ARG A 142 14.82 -7.00 5.56
N LEU A 143 14.51 -7.39 6.79
CA LEU A 143 14.85 -6.66 8.00
C LEU A 143 15.64 -7.57 8.94
N LYS A 144 16.41 -6.96 9.84
CA LYS A 144 17.02 -7.64 10.99
C LYS A 144 16.31 -7.18 12.25
N SER A 145 15.82 -8.12 13.06
CA SER A 145 15.16 -7.85 14.32
C SER A 145 16.14 -7.32 15.38
N GLY A 146 15.66 -6.44 16.25
CA GLY A 146 16.40 -5.88 17.37
C GLY A 146 16.37 -6.78 18.61
N ARG A 147 16.23 -6.15 19.78
CA ARG A 147 16.29 -6.81 21.10
C ARG A 147 15.00 -7.56 21.43
N ALA A 148 15.15 -8.66 22.17
CA ALA A 148 14.02 -9.42 22.73
C ALA A 148 13.09 -8.53 23.57
N GLY A 149 11.82 -8.92 23.67
CA GLY A 149 10.84 -8.23 24.50
C GLY A 149 10.25 -6.97 23.88
N THR A 150 10.55 -6.68 22.61
CA THR A 150 9.96 -5.57 21.86
C THR A 150 9.02 -6.07 20.76
N ALA A 151 8.12 -5.21 20.32
CA ALA A 151 7.27 -5.45 19.17
C ALA A 151 7.74 -4.59 17.98
N ILE A 152 7.59 -5.16 16.79
CA ILE A 152 7.82 -4.51 15.52
C ILE A 152 6.45 -4.26 14.90
N GLU A 153 6.06 -3.00 14.81
CA GLU A 153 4.82 -2.59 14.14
C GLU A 153 5.13 -2.04 12.75
N THR A 154 4.43 -2.58 11.76
CA THR A 154 4.53 -2.10 10.37
C THR A 154 3.40 -1.12 10.12
N LYS A 155 3.74 0.12 9.78
CA LYS A 155 2.77 1.18 9.47
C LYS A 155 3.08 1.78 8.11
N LEU A 156 2.10 2.44 7.52
CA LEU A 156 2.32 3.25 6.32
C LEU A 156 2.93 4.59 6.74
N LYS A 157 3.75 5.23 5.90
CA LYS A 157 4.27 6.57 6.20
C LYS A 157 3.14 7.58 6.06
N GLY A 158 3.31 8.71 6.73
CA GLY A 158 2.53 9.92 6.52
C GLY A 158 1.53 10.18 7.64
N THR A 159 1.43 11.45 8.01
CA THR A 159 0.57 11.92 9.11
C THR A 159 -0.26 13.14 8.72
N SER A 160 0.12 13.83 7.64
CA SER A 160 -0.57 15.01 7.14
C SER A 160 -0.28 15.18 5.65
N TYR A 161 -0.89 16.18 5.03
CA TYR A 161 -0.60 16.52 3.64
C TYR A 161 0.81 17.10 3.43
N ASP A 162 1.47 17.57 4.50
CA ASP A 162 2.82 18.14 4.47
C ASP A 162 3.90 17.10 4.84
N ASP A 163 3.51 16.00 5.51
CA ASP A 163 4.27 14.73 5.62
C ASP A 163 3.48 13.59 4.94
N PRO A 164 3.41 13.55 3.60
CA PRO A 164 2.66 12.53 2.89
C PRO A 164 3.38 11.18 2.87
N GLY A 165 2.58 10.11 2.93
CA GLY A 165 3.04 8.74 2.71
C GLY A 165 3.04 8.32 1.25
N LEU A 166 2.21 8.96 0.45
CA LEU A 166 2.04 8.69 -0.96
C LEU A 166 1.93 10.02 -1.71
N THR A 167 2.76 10.22 -2.72
CA THR A 167 2.70 11.40 -3.59
C THR A 167 2.60 10.97 -5.04
N LEU A 168 1.84 11.70 -5.84
CA LEU A 168 1.71 11.44 -7.29
C LEU A 168 1.39 12.73 -8.03
N GLN A 169 1.61 12.75 -9.34
CA GLN A 169 1.24 13.85 -10.22
C GLN A 169 0.08 13.41 -11.11
N ALA A 170 -1.07 14.06 -10.95
CA ALA A 170 -2.26 13.77 -11.74
C ALA A 170 -2.39 14.78 -12.88
N LYS A 171 -2.37 14.31 -14.13
CA LYS A 171 -2.65 15.15 -15.29
C LYS A 171 -4.13 15.11 -15.59
N ILE A 172 -4.78 16.27 -15.50
CA ILE A 172 -6.21 16.42 -15.68
C ILE A 172 -6.52 17.33 -16.87
N LYS A 173 -7.60 17.02 -17.59
CA LYS A 173 -8.11 17.81 -18.71
C LYS A 173 -9.52 18.32 -18.37
N TRP A 174 -9.73 19.62 -18.56
CA TRP A 174 -11.02 20.26 -18.44
C TRP A 174 -11.31 21.10 -19.68
N LYS A 175 -12.34 20.72 -20.45
CA LYS A 175 -12.66 21.30 -21.76
C LYS A 175 -11.42 21.36 -22.67
N PHE A 176 -10.84 22.54 -22.85
CA PHE A 176 -9.67 22.80 -23.71
C PHE A 176 -8.34 22.95 -22.94
N LEU A 177 -8.36 22.97 -21.60
CA LEU A 177 -7.20 23.17 -20.75
C LEU A 177 -6.71 21.84 -20.18
N THR A 178 -5.39 21.64 -20.17
CA THR A 178 -4.74 20.49 -19.52
C THR A 178 -3.79 21.02 -18.46
N THR A 179 -3.86 20.47 -17.24
CA THR A 179 -2.97 20.85 -16.14
C THR A 179 -2.53 19.61 -15.38
N THR A 180 -1.31 19.67 -14.84
CA THR A 180 -0.82 18.69 -13.87
C THR A 180 -1.10 19.22 -12.47
N ALA A 181 -1.52 18.34 -11.58
CA ALA A 181 -1.82 18.63 -10.19
C ALA A 181 -1.01 17.68 -9.30
N PRO A 182 -0.12 18.20 -8.43
CA PRO A 182 0.48 17.37 -7.39
C PRO A 182 -0.61 16.90 -6.42
N VAL A 183 -0.54 15.63 -6.08
CA VAL A 183 -1.41 14.97 -5.11
C VAL A 183 -0.55 14.43 -3.98
N ALA A 184 -0.90 14.82 -2.76
CA ALA A 184 -0.27 14.35 -1.53
C ALA A 184 -1.28 13.58 -0.70
N CYS A 185 -0.94 12.38 -0.27
CA CYS A 185 -1.81 11.46 0.43
C CYS A 185 -1.15 10.96 1.72
N TYR A 186 -1.93 10.86 2.79
CA TYR A 186 -1.51 10.21 4.02
C TYR A 186 -2.58 9.19 4.47
N PRO A 187 -2.18 8.08 5.10
CA PRO A 187 -3.11 7.08 5.63
C PRO A 187 -3.90 7.66 6.82
N ASP A 188 -5.23 7.56 6.77
CA ASP A 188 -6.15 8.01 7.82
C ASP A 188 -7.41 7.12 7.87
N PRO A 189 -7.60 6.29 8.92
CA PRO A 189 -6.66 6.03 10.01
C PRO A 189 -5.44 5.22 9.54
N ASN A 190 -4.33 5.27 10.29
CA ASN A 190 -3.08 4.53 10.02
C ASN A 190 -2.81 3.44 11.08
N PRO A 191 -3.60 2.34 11.11
CA PRO A 191 -3.33 1.23 12.01
C PRO A 191 -2.05 0.48 11.62
N ALA A 192 -1.47 -0.26 12.56
CA ALA A 192 -0.40 -1.19 12.24
C ALA A 192 -0.94 -2.30 11.31
N LEU A 193 -0.31 -2.46 10.14
CA LEU A 193 -0.65 -3.46 9.15
C LEU A 193 -0.26 -4.87 9.62
N THR A 194 0.88 -4.98 10.29
CA THR A 194 1.36 -6.22 10.92
C THR A 194 2.10 -5.92 12.21
N THR A 195 2.01 -6.85 13.16
CA THR A 195 2.76 -6.82 14.41
C THR A 195 3.57 -8.10 14.55
N THR A 196 4.88 -7.95 14.77
CA THR A 196 5.81 -9.06 14.98
C THR A 196 6.45 -8.92 16.36
N SER A 197 6.33 -9.94 17.20
CA SER A 197 6.98 -9.97 18.52
C SER A 197 8.41 -10.49 18.43
N ILE A 198 9.36 -9.83 19.10
CA ILE A 198 10.73 -10.33 19.22
C ILE A 198 10.85 -11.17 20.50
N ARG A 199 10.98 -12.49 20.36
CA ARG A 199 11.11 -13.44 21.48
C ARG A 199 12.16 -14.50 21.20
#